data_AF-A0A840GG40-F1
#
_entry.id   AF-A0A840GG40-F1
#
_cell.length_a   1.000
_cell.length_b   1.000
_cell.length_c   1.000
_cell.angle_alpha   90.00
_cell.angle_beta   90.00
_cell.angle_gamma   90.00
#
_symmetry.space_group_name_H-M   'P 1'
#
loop_
_entity.id
_entity.type
_entity.pdbx_description
1 polymer ?
#
loop_
_entity_poly.entity_id
_entity_poly.type
_entity_poly.pdbx_seq_one_letter_code
_entity_poly.pdbx_strand_id
1 'polypeptide(L)'
;MPTSVKASEKEADEPLWMRIWRSSTVSIGITAFMLAVLTGIFFFQNLLVRRPVFYTWVRRGYLALVLVWLGWYANAQLSVVNVVTFTNALVTGFRWEFFLAAPLIFILWAATAGGLLFWGRGPFCGWLCPFGALQELTNTAAKWLKVPQITVPWGLHERLWPIKYIIFLGLFGLSLYSVDMAERFAEVEPFKTAIILKFSRSWPFVAYAVALLVIGLFIERFFCRYLCPLGAALAIPGRIRTFEWLRRWEECGSPCQRCAKECPVQSIHPEGHINVNECIYCMHCQELYYDDHRCPHMIQVRLKREKFAAMSSPAMRPGGKGPATVITAGGKPVGVSPVATPPPN
;
A
#
# COMPACT_ATOMS: atom_id res chain seq x y z
N MET A 1 15.87 -33.01 49.76
CA MET A 1 16.43 -32.16 48.70
C MET A 1 16.80 -33.02 47.48
N PRO A 2 15.90 -33.22 46.50
CA PRO A 2 16.37 -33.50 45.13
C PRO A 2 15.55 -32.83 44.00
N THR A 3 14.49 -32.08 44.30
CA THR A 3 13.58 -31.52 43.29
C THR A 3 14.01 -30.18 42.70
N SER A 4 14.90 -29.43 43.37
CA SER A 4 15.37 -28.12 42.86
C SER A 4 16.44 -28.21 41.78
N VAL A 5 17.20 -29.32 41.70
CA VAL A 5 18.28 -29.49 40.72
C VAL A 5 17.74 -29.92 39.35
N LYS A 6 16.68 -30.75 39.32
CA LYS A 6 16.05 -31.22 38.07
C LYS A 6 15.31 -30.14 37.27
N ALA A 7 14.91 -29.03 37.91
CA ALA A 7 14.33 -27.89 37.20
C ALA A 7 15.42 -27.10 36.45
N SER A 8 16.62 -26.97 37.04
CA SER A 8 17.76 -26.27 36.45
C SER A 8 18.38 -27.00 35.26
N GLU A 9 18.37 -28.34 35.23
CA GLU A 9 18.92 -29.12 34.10
C GLU A 9 18.00 -29.13 32.88
N LYS A 10 16.67 -29.08 33.07
CA LYS A 10 15.72 -28.96 31.96
C LYS A 10 15.75 -27.59 31.28
N GLU A 11 16.10 -26.54 32.02
CA GLU A 11 16.33 -25.23 31.42
C GLU A 11 17.66 -25.14 30.68
N ALA A 12 18.67 -25.95 31.01
CA ALA A 12 19.98 -25.89 30.36
C ALA A 12 20.01 -26.49 28.93
N ASP A 13 19.12 -27.44 28.63
CA ASP A 13 19.11 -28.20 27.36
C ASP A 13 18.03 -27.73 26.35
N GLU A 14 17.21 -26.73 26.69
CA GLU A 14 16.30 -26.12 25.70
C GLU A 14 17.13 -25.28 24.70
N PRO A 15 16.98 -25.52 23.39
CA PRO A 15 17.76 -24.80 22.38
C PRO A 15 17.42 -23.30 22.41
N LEU A 16 18.44 -22.46 22.23
CA LEU A 16 18.39 -20.99 22.39
C LEU A 16 17.20 -20.32 21.68
N TRP A 17 16.81 -20.82 20.51
CA TRP A 17 15.67 -20.29 19.76
C TRP A 17 14.33 -20.50 20.49
N MET A 18 14.12 -21.62 21.18
CA MET A 18 12.88 -21.89 21.94
C MET A 18 12.70 -20.91 23.10
N ARG A 19 13.79 -20.56 23.78
CA ARG A 19 13.77 -19.56 24.85
C ARG A 19 13.43 -18.16 24.33
N ILE A 20 14.00 -17.78 23.18
CA ILE A 20 13.69 -16.49 22.51
C ILE A 20 12.22 -16.43 22.07
N TRP A 21 11.65 -17.54 21.60
CA TRP A 21 10.25 -17.61 21.21
C TRP A 21 9.31 -17.51 22.42
N ARG A 22 9.62 -18.17 23.53
CA ARG A 22 8.84 -18.05 24.78
C ARG A 22 8.88 -16.63 25.34
N SER A 23 10.05 -15.98 25.34
CA SER A 23 10.18 -14.61 25.85
C SER A 23 9.51 -13.57 24.96
N SER A 24 9.35 -13.85 23.67
CA SER A 24 8.74 -12.95 22.67
C SER A 24 7.25 -13.21 22.40
N THR A 25 6.58 -14.01 23.24
CA THR A 25 5.17 -14.44 23.04
C THR A 25 4.20 -13.28 22.84
N VAL A 26 4.33 -12.20 23.62
CA VAL A 26 3.48 -11.00 23.48
C VAL A 26 3.70 -10.32 22.12
N SER A 27 4.97 -10.15 21.72
CA SER A 27 5.33 -9.54 20.44
C SER A 27 4.85 -10.37 19.25
N ILE A 28 4.94 -11.69 19.36
CA ILE A 28 4.43 -12.65 18.38
C ILE A 28 2.91 -12.55 18.29
N GLY A 29 2.20 -12.54 19.43
CA GLY A 29 0.74 -12.43 19.48
C GLY A 29 0.23 -11.15 18.82
N ILE A 30 0.86 -10.00 19.10
CA ILE A 30 0.49 -8.72 18.48
C ILE A 30 0.78 -8.74 16.97
N THR A 31 1.94 -9.25 16.55
CA THR A 31 2.29 -9.35 15.12
C THR A 31 1.34 -10.28 14.38
N ALA A 32 0.98 -11.43 14.96
CA ALA A 32 0.01 -12.36 14.39
C ALA A 32 -1.38 -11.73 14.29
N PHE A 33 -1.81 -10.98 15.30
CA PHE A 33 -3.07 -10.23 15.26
C PHE A 33 -3.06 -9.18 14.14
N MET A 34 -1.98 -8.40 14.00
CA MET A 34 -1.84 -7.42 12.91
C MET A 34 -1.92 -8.08 11.53
N LEU A 35 -1.26 -9.23 11.35
CA LEU A 35 -1.33 -9.99 10.11
C LEU A 35 -2.73 -10.57 9.83
N ALA A 36 -3.43 -11.02 10.86
CA ALA A 36 -4.81 -11.47 10.75
C ALA A 36 -5.74 -10.31 10.34
N VAL A 37 -5.58 -9.14 10.96
CA VAL A 37 -6.32 -7.91 10.61
C VAL A 37 -6.04 -7.52 9.16
N LEU A 38 -4.78 -7.53 8.72
CA LEU A 38 -4.42 -7.25 7.33
C LEU A 38 -5.06 -8.22 6.36
N THR A 39 -5.02 -9.52 6.68
CA THR A 39 -5.66 -10.56 5.87
C THR A 39 -7.17 -10.32 5.77
N GLY A 40 -7.81 -9.94 6.87
CA GLY A 40 -9.22 -9.52 6.88
C GLY A 40 -9.49 -8.29 6.02
N ILE A 41 -8.62 -7.27 6.08
CA ILE A 41 -8.72 -6.06 5.23
C ILE A 41 -8.71 -6.44 3.75
N PHE A 42 -7.82 -7.34 3.33
CA PHE A 42 -7.78 -7.82 1.94
C PHE A 42 -9.04 -8.61 1.58
N PHE A 43 -9.49 -9.55 2.42
CA PHE A 43 -10.69 -10.35 2.15
C PHE A 43 -11.96 -9.49 2.03
N PHE A 44 -12.11 -8.50 2.92
CA PHE A 44 -13.25 -7.57 2.93
C PHE A 44 -12.98 -6.26 2.16
N GLN A 45 -11.99 -6.24 1.27
CA GLN A 45 -11.56 -5.02 0.57
C GLN A 45 -12.73 -4.27 -0.09
N ASN A 46 -13.66 -4.99 -0.75
CA ASN A 46 -14.77 -4.39 -1.49
C ASN A 46 -15.77 -3.68 -0.57
N LEU A 47 -15.97 -4.18 0.64
CA LEU A 47 -16.84 -3.54 1.63
C LEU A 47 -16.15 -2.31 2.23
N LEU A 48 -14.84 -2.41 2.46
CA LEU A 48 -14.04 -1.34 3.05
C LEU A 48 -13.96 -0.12 2.11
N VAL A 49 -13.61 -0.33 0.84
CA VAL A 49 -13.39 0.77 -0.13
C VAL A 49 -14.67 1.51 -0.52
N ARG A 50 -15.85 0.92 -0.32
CA ARG A 50 -17.15 1.60 -0.54
C ARG A 50 -17.39 2.74 0.45
N ARG A 51 -16.68 2.76 1.58
CA ARG A 51 -16.75 3.83 2.58
C ARG A 51 -15.41 4.58 2.60
N PRO A 52 -15.19 5.56 1.71
CA PRO A 52 -13.87 6.16 1.47
C PRO A 52 -13.24 6.79 2.72
N VAL A 53 -14.05 7.48 3.52
CA VAL A 53 -13.60 8.09 4.79
C VAL A 53 -13.12 7.00 5.75
N PHE A 54 -13.92 5.95 5.95
CA PHE A 54 -13.57 4.85 6.87
C PHE A 54 -12.31 4.11 6.39
N TYR A 55 -12.23 3.79 5.10
CA TYR A 55 -11.03 3.18 4.50
C TYR A 55 -9.78 4.03 4.73
N THR A 56 -9.86 5.34 4.52
CA THR A 56 -8.72 6.26 4.71
C THR A 56 -8.23 6.26 6.16
N TRP A 57 -9.15 6.28 7.13
CA TRP A 57 -8.80 6.18 8.55
C TRP A 57 -8.20 4.83 8.93
N VAL A 58 -8.79 3.72 8.47
CA VAL A 58 -8.27 2.37 8.71
C VAL A 58 -6.86 2.23 8.15
N ARG A 59 -6.62 2.70 6.92
CA ARG A 59 -5.31 2.65 6.28
C ARG A 59 -4.27 3.47 7.05
N ARG A 60 -4.59 4.72 7.39
CA ARG A 60 -3.67 5.59 8.16
C ARG A 60 -3.38 5.02 9.55
N GLY A 61 -4.40 4.52 10.25
CA GLY A 61 -4.26 3.87 11.54
C GLY A 61 -3.39 2.62 11.49
N TYR A 62 -3.61 1.77 10.49
CA TYR A 62 -2.80 0.55 10.28
C TYR A 62 -1.33 0.89 9.97
N LEU A 63 -1.08 1.86 9.10
CA LEU A 63 0.28 2.30 8.78
C LEU A 63 0.99 2.91 9.99
N ALA A 64 0.28 3.70 10.80
CA ALA A 64 0.83 4.25 12.03
C ALA A 64 1.17 3.13 13.03
N LEU A 65 0.29 2.14 13.19
CA LEU A 65 0.53 0.96 14.01
C LEU A 65 1.77 0.20 13.54
N VAL A 66 1.90 -0.07 12.24
CA VAL A 66 3.07 -0.74 11.65
C VAL A 66 4.35 0.05 11.88
N LEU A 67 4.34 1.36 11.67
CA LEU A 67 5.51 2.21 11.88
C LEU A 67 5.99 2.19 13.35
N VAL A 68 5.06 2.39 14.29
CA VAL A 68 5.38 2.48 15.72
C VAL A 68 5.73 1.10 16.29
N TRP A 69 4.89 0.10 16.03
CA TRP A 69 5.03 -1.24 16.59
C TRP A 69 6.12 -2.05 15.88
N LEU A 70 5.95 -2.33 14.58
CA LEU A 70 6.91 -3.17 13.86
C LEU A 70 8.24 -2.45 13.62
N GLY A 71 8.17 -1.14 13.34
CA GLY A 71 9.35 -0.32 13.11
C GLY A 71 10.11 0.00 14.40
N TRP A 72 9.60 0.90 15.24
CA TRP A 72 10.39 1.47 16.34
C TRP A 72 10.44 0.64 17.63
N TYR A 73 9.43 -0.20 17.88
CA TYR A 73 9.38 -1.04 19.08
C TYR A 73 10.02 -2.41 18.81
N ALA A 74 9.50 -3.17 17.85
CA ALA A 74 9.96 -4.52 17.54
C ALA A 74 11.22 -4.58 16.67
N ASN A 75 11.57 -3.49 15.96
CA ASN A 75 12.67 -3.44 14.97
C ASN A 75 12.62 -4.60 13.95
N ALA A 76 11.41 -5.07 13.66
CA ALA A 76 11.15 -6.21 12.80
C ALA A 76 11.05 -5.71 11.34
N GLN A 77 12.21 -5.42 10.75
CA GLN A 77 12.30 -4.91 9.39
C GLN A 77 12.89 -5.94 8.42
N LEU A 78 12.15 -6.21 7.35
CA LEU A 78 12.68 -6.93 6.19
C LEU A 78 13.55 -5.98 5.37
N SER A 79 14.74 -6.45 4.98
CA SER A 79 15.75 -5.74 4.21
C SER A 79 16.26 -6.62 3.07
N VAL A 80 16.99 -6.03 2.11
CA VAL A 80 17.64 -6.80 1.04
C VAL A 80 18.66 -7.82 1.60
N VAL A 81 19.29 -7.49 2.72
CA VAL A 81 20.24 -8.39 3.40
C VAL A 81 19.56 -9.70 3.75
N ASN A 82 18.33 -9.67 4.27
CA ASN A 82 17.61 -10.91 4.61
C ASN A 82 17.35 -11.79 3.36
N VAL A 83 17.08 -11.17 2.20
CA VAL A 83 16.88 -11.90 0.93
C VAL A 83 18.19 -12.55 0.48
N VAL A 84 19.28 -11.79 0.58
CA VAL A 84 20.63 -12.22 0.23
C VAL A 84 21.11 -13.34 1.14
N THR A 85 20.93 -13.21 2.45
CA THR A 85 21.28 -14.23 3.44
C THR A 85 20.48 -15.50 3.22
N PHE A 86 19.17 -15.39 2.93
CA PHE A 86 18.34 -16.54 2.62
C PHE A 86 18.80 -17.26 1.34
N THR A 87 19.09 -16.50 0.28
CA THR A 87 19.57 -17.08 -0.99
C THR A 87 20.94 -17.74 -0.81
N ASN A 88 21.86 -17.11 -0.08
CA ASN A 88 23.17 -17.70 0.22
C ASN A 88 23.05 -18.95 1.09
N ALA A 89 22.14 -18.97 2.07
CA ALA A 89 21.89 -20.14 2.90
C ALA A 89 21.36 -21.34 2.09
N LEU A 90 20.55 -21.09 1.04
CA LEU A 90 20.11 -22.15 0.13
C LEU A 90 21.27 -22.72 -0.71
N VAL A 91 22.27 -21.92 -1.03
CA VAL A 91 23.43 -22.34 -1.84
C VAL A 91 24.51 -23.02 -1.00
N THR A 92 24.75 -22.54 0.22
CA THR A 92 25.89 -22.95 1.07
C THR A 92 25.55 -23.96 2.19
N GLY A 93 24.26 -24.28 2.36
CA GLY A 93 23.77 -25.23 3.36
C GLY A 93 22.83 -24.57 4.37
N PHE A 94 21.60 -25.10 4.47
CA PHE A 94 20.52 -24.47 5.23
C PHE A 94 20.70 -24.66 6.75
N ARG A 95 21.08 -23.60 7.48
CA ARG A 95 21.10 -23.59 8.95
C ARG A 95 19.89 -22.85 9.52
N TRP A 96 18.85 -23.60 9.91
CA TRP A 96 17.59 -23.09 10.50
C TRP A 96 17.80 -22.17 11.72
N GLU A 97 18.87 -22.38 12.48
CA GLU A 97 19.15 -21.68 13.74
C GLU A 97 19.18 -20.15 13.61
N PHE A 98 19.80 -19.61 12.55
CA PHE A 98 19.90 -18.16 12.34
C PHE A 98 18.55 -17.52 12.00
N PHE A 99 17.68 -18.26 11.31
CA PHE A 99 16.38 -17.77 10.89
C PHE A 99 15.35 -17.84 12.04
N LEU A 100 15.42 -18.90 12.87
CA LEU A 100 14.57 -19.01 14.07
C LEU A 100 15.01 -18.09 15.22
N ALA A 101 16.25 -17.59 15.22
CA ALA A 101 16.73 -16.64 16.22
C ALA A 101 15.97 -15.30 16.22
N ALA A 102 15.30 -14.94 15.11
CA ALA A 102 14.48 -13.75 14.98
C ALA A 102 13.01 -14.10 14.68
N PRO A 103 12.21 -14.50 15.68
CA PRO A 103 10.84 -15.01 15.48
C PRO A 103 9.93 -14.07 14.69
N LEU A 104 10.04 -12.76 14.93
CA LEU A 104 9.21 -11.77 14.24
C LEU A 104 9.55 -11.66 12.76
N ILE A 105 10.85 -11.66 12.43
CA ILE A 105 11.32 -11.61 11.04
C ILE A 105 10.89 -12.89 10.31
N PHE A 106 10.98 -14.05 10.96
CA PHE A 106 10.47 -15.32 10.43
C PHE A 106 8.97 -15.24 10.07
N ILE A 107 8.15 -14.78 11.02
CA ILE A 107 6.69 -14.68 10.82
C ILE A 107 6.36 -13.69 9.70
N LEU A 108 7.03 -12.53 9.66
CA LEU A 108 6.84 -11.53 8.60
C LEU A 108 7.29 -12.05 7.23
N TRP A 109 8.37 -12.82 7.15
CA TRP A 109 8.80 -13.49 5.92
C TRP A 109 7.77 -14.50 5.44
N ALA A 110 7.28 -15.37 6.33
CA ALA A 110 6.25 -16.36 6.01
C ALA A 110 4.96 -15.69 5.52
N ALA A 111 4.52 -14.62 6.21
CA ALA A 111 3.36 -13.84 5.80
C ALA A 111 3.58 -13.11 4.47
N THR A 112 4.79 -12.59 4.24
CA THR A 112 5.16 -11.94 2.97
C THR A 112 5.19 -12.96 1.82
N ALA A 113 5.72 -14.16 2.04
CA ALA A 113 5.70 -15.24 1.05
C ALA A 113 4.27 -15.67 0.72
N GLY A 114 3.40 -15.83 1.73
CA GLY A 114 1.97 -16.07 1.52
C GLY A 114 1.30 -14.93 0.75
N GLY A 115 1.54 -13.68 1.17
CA GLY A 115 1.00 -12.49 0.51
C GLY A 115 1.45 -12.35 -0.96
N LEU A 116 2.69 -12.70 -1.26
CA LEU A 116 3.25 -12.72 -2.62
C LEU A 116 2.47 -13.65 -3.55
N LEU A 117 2.05 -14.82 -3.05
CA LEU A 117 1.33 -15.81 -3.84
C LEU A 117 -0.07 -15.31 -4.25
N PHE A 118 -0.78 -14.66 -3.33
CA PHE A 118 -2.17 -14.24 -3.55
C PHE A 118 -2.29 -12.82 -4.15
N TRP A 119 -1.54 -11.84 -3.62
CA TRP A 119 -1.64 -10.41 -3.98
C TRP A 119 -0.33 -9.81 -4.50
N GLY A 120 0.69 -10.62 -4.78
CA GLY A 120 2.01 -10.12 -5.16
C GLY A 120 2.68 -9.33 -4.04
N ARG A 121 3.58 -8.39 -4.37
CA ARG A 121 4.36 -7.67 -3.34
C ARG A 121 3.59 -6.58 -2.60
N GLY A 122 2.33 -6.37 -2.95
CA GLY A 122 1.48 -5.30 -2.45
C GLY A 122 1.26 -5.32 -0.92
N PRO A 123 0.87 -6.46 -0.32
CA PRO A 123 0.67 -6.55 1.14
C PRO A 123 1.90 -6.11 1.94
N PHE A 124 3.11 -6.46 1.48
CA PHE A 124 4.32 -6.05 2.18
C PHE A 124 4.67 -4.58 1.94
N CYS A 125 4.92 -4.18 0.69
CA CYS A 125 5.40 -2.82 0.37
C CYS A 125 4.36 -1.72 0.66
N GLY A 126 3.07 -2.07 0.59
CA GLY A 126 1.96 -1.17 0.86
C GLY A 126 1.64 -1.04 2.34
N TRP A 127 1.52 -2.17 3.06
CA TRP A 127 0.91 -2.22 4.39
C TRP A 127 1.88 -2.62 5.51
N LEU A 128 2.78 -3.57 5.30
CA LEU A 128 3.66 -4.09 6.37
C LEU A 128 5.01 -3.39 6.48
N CYS A 129 5.49 -2.74 5.42
CA CYS A 129 6.80 -2.09 5.42
C CYS A 129 6.79 -0.81 6.29
N PRO A 130 7.57 -0.74 7.39
CA PRO A 130 7.59 0.44 8.26
C PRO A 130 8.10 1.69 7.54
N PHE A 131 9.10 1.55 6.67
CA PHE A 131 9.64 2.68 5.91
C PHE A 131 8.68 3.16 4.79
N GLY A 132 7.89 2.25 4.22
CA GLY A 132 6.82 2.61 3.30
C GLY A 132 5.70 3.36 4.02
N ALA A 133 5.32 2.89 5.21
CA ALA A 133 4.37 3.57 6.09
C ALA A 133 4.85 4.97 6.48
N LEU A 134 6.14 5.11 6.85
CA LEU A 134 6.76 6.40 7.15
C LEU A 134 6.61 7.37 5.97
N GLN A 135 6.99 6.97 4.76
CA GLN A 135 6.89 7.84 3.57
C GLN A 135 5.44 8.25 3.25
N GLU A 136 4.47 7.35 3.43
CA GLU A 136 3.07 7.67 3.17
C GLU A 136 2.48 8.61 4.23
N LEU A 137 2.79 8.38 5.51
CA LEU A 137 2.34 9.23 6.60
C LEU A 137 2.99 10.62 6.54
N THR A 138 4.29 10.71 6.25
CA THR A 138 4.96 12.01 6.07
C THR A 138 4.44 12.75 4.85
N ASN A 139 4.17 12.07 3.74
CA ASN A 139 3.55 12.69 2.57
C ASN A 139 2.10 13.14 2.84
N THR A 140 1.33 12.38 3.63
CA THR A 140 0.00 12.80 4.08
C THR A 140 0.08 14.07 4.94
N ALA A 141 1.05 14.13 5.86
CA ALA A 141 1.32 15.34 6.63
C ALA A 141 1.76 16.51 5.73
N ALA A 142 2.58 16.26 4.71
CA ALA A 142 3.01 17.26 3.74
C ALA A 142 1.82 17.83 2.93
N LYS A 143 0.90 16.97 2.48
CA LYS A 143 -0.34 17.38 1.80
C LYS A 143 -1.24 18.21 2.73
N TRP A 144 -1.32 17.84 4.01
CA TRP A 144 -2.04 18.63 5.01
C TRP A 144 -1.40 20.01 5.24
N LEU A 145 -0.07 20.09 5.24
CA LEU A 145 0.72 21.32 5.25
C LEU A 145 0.75 22.06 3.90
N LYS A 146 0.01 21.59 2.90
CA LYS A 146 -0.09 22.17 1.54
C LYS A 146 1.25 22.23 0.78
N VAL A 147 2.17 21.31 1.06
CA VAL A 147 3.41 21.15 0.28
C VAL A 147 3.06 20.71 -1.15
N PRO A 148 3.63 21.35 -2.19
CA PRO A 148 3.33 21.01 -3.58
C PRO A 148 3.72 19.56 -3.90
N GLN A 149 2.77 18.81 -4.47
CA GLN A 149 2.99 17.43 -4.88
C GLN A 149 3.41 17.40 -6.35
N ILE A 150 4.58 16.85 -6.63
CA ILE A 150 5.18 16.77 -7.96
C ILE A 150 4.86 15.40 -8.55
N THR A 151 4.02 15.37 -9.60
CA THR A 151 3.80 14.17 -10.40
C THR A 151 4.89 14.05 -11.47
N VAL A 152 5.69 13.00 -11.39
CA VAL A 152 6.76 12.75 -12.38
C VAL A 152 6.15 12.44 -13.75
N PRO A 153 6.65 13.02 -14.86
CA PRO A 153 6.21 12.68 -16.21
C PRO A 153 6.44 11.19 -16.52
N TRP A 154 5.51 10.58 -17.27
CA TRP A 154 5.52 9.13 -17.52
C TRP A 154 6.84 8.62 -18.13
N GLY A 155 7.37 9.29 -19.16
CA GLY A 155 8.62 8.87 -19.80
C GLY A 155 9.84 8.90 -18.87
N LEU A 156 9.86 9.81 -17.88
CA LEU A 156 10.91 9.83 -16.87
C LEU A 156 10.68 8.71 -15.84
N HIS A 157 9.42 8.47 -15.45
CA HIS A 157 9.09 7.37 -14.55
C HIS A 157 9.56 6.02 -15.08
N GLU A 158 9.25 5.72 -16.34
CA GLU A 158 9.56 4.45 -17.00
C GLU A 158 11.07 4.22 -17.08
N ARG A 159 11.85 5.29 -17.27
CA ARG A 159 13.32 5.21 -17.28
C ARG A 159 13.95 5.10 -15.90
N LEU A 160 13.29 5.59 -14.86
CA LEU A 160 13.82 5.58 -13.49
C LEU A 160 13.45 4.31 -12.70
N TRP A 161 12.35 3.61 -13.02
CA TRP A 161 12.01 2.36 -12.34
C TRP A 161 13.08 1.25 -12.43
N PRO A 162 13.96 1.15 -13.46
CA PRO A 162 14.88 0.02 -13.57
C PRO A 162 16.02 0.15 -12.57
N ILE A 163 16.26 1.37 -12.07
CA ILE A 163 17.37 1.69 -11.18
C ILE A 163 17.35 0.80 -9.95
N LYS A 164 16.20 0.60 -9.29
CA LYS A 164 16.10 -0.32 -8.13
C LYS A 164 16.42 -1.78 -8.50
N TYR A 165 16.13 -2.22 -9.71
CA TYR A 165 16.48 -3.57 -10.18
C TYR A 165 17.97 -3.69 -10.45
N ILE A 166 18.60 -2.66 -11.00
CA ILE A 166 20.05 -2.59 -11.19
C ILE A 166 20.75 -2.59 -9.83
N ILE A 167 20.28 -1.80 -8.86
CA ILE A 167 20.81 -1.79 -7.49
C ILE A 167 20.68 -3.18 -6.87
N PHE A 168 19.51 -3.82 -6.97
CA PHE A 168 19.30 -5.17 -6.46
C PHE A 168 20.24 -6.20 -7.10
N LEU A 169 20.37 -6.21 -8.43
CA LEU A 169 21.26 -7.13 -9.14
C LEU A 169 22.73 -6.89 -8.78
N GLY A 170 23.14 -5.62 -8.62
CA GLY A 170 24.49 -5.27 -8.16
C GLY A 170 24.78 -5.76 -6.74
N LEU A 171 23.86 -5.54 -5.80
CA LEU A 171 23.97 -6.05 -4.43
C LEU A 171 23.97 -7.58 -4.38
N PHE A 172 23.13 -8.22 -5.19
CA PHE A 172 23.09 -9.67 -5.31
C PHE A 172 24.41 -10.21 -5.85
N GLY A 173 24.96 -9.62 -6.92
CA GLY A 173 26.26 -10.00 -7.47
C GLY A 173 27.40 -9.82 -6.46
N LEU A 174 27.43 -8.70 -5.74
CA LEU A 174 28.41 -8.47 -4.66
C LEU A 174 28.29 -9.50 -3.54
N SER A 175 27.07 -9.94 -3.22
CA SER A 175 26.85 -10.93 -2.17
C SER A 175 27.39 -12.31 -2.49
N LEU A 176 27.43 -12.69 -3.77
CA LEU A 176 28.04 -13.94 -4.22
C LEU A 176 29.57 -13.88 -4.13
N TYR A 177 30.16 -12.67 -4.22
CA TYR A 177 31.59 -12.48 -4.03
C TYR A 177 31.97 -12.43 -2.55
N SER A 178 31.27 -11.62 -1.76
CA SER A 178 31.50 -11.52 -0.31
C SER A 178 30.28 -10.96 0.42
N VAL A 179 29.84 -11.65 1.46
CA VAL A 179 28.71 -11.24 2.30
C VAL A 179 28.99 -9.91 3.02
N ASP A 180 30.22 -9.69 3.50
CA ASP A 180 30.63 -8.44 4.17
C ASP A 180 30.48 -7.21 3.26
N MET A 181 30.92 -7.29 1.99
CA MET A 181 30.76 -6.17 1.06
C MET A 181 29.29 -5.93 0.76
N ALA A 182 28.49 -6.99 0.56
CA ALA A 182 27.06 -6.82 0.35
C ALA A 182 26.37 -6.12 1.52
N GLU A 183 26.76 -6.40 2.76
CA GLU A 183 26.24 -5.71 3.95
C GLU A 183 26.63 -4.23 3.98
N ARG A 184 27.88 -3.88 3.61
CA ARG A 184 28.33 -2.48 3.52
C ARG A 184 27.59 -1.72 2.43
N PHE A 185 27.41 -2.31 1.24
CA PHE A 185 26.70 -1.67 0.14
C PHE A 185 25.17 -1.67 0.35
N ALA A 186 24.63 -2.58 1.16
CA ALA A 186 23.23 -2.58 1.57
C ALA A 186 22.87 -1.36 2.46
N GLU A 187 23.85 -0.55 2.89
CA GLU A 187 23.61 0.75 3.52
C GLU A 187 22.91 1.76 2.61
N VAL A 188 22.80 1.46 1.30
CA VAL A 188 21.88 2.17 0.39
C VAL A 188 20.43 2.15 0.89
N GLU A 189 20.06 1.15 1.70
CA GLU A 189 18.76 1.12 2.36
C GLU A 189 18.77 2.02 3.62
N PRO A 190 18.01 3.13 3.65
CA PRO A 190 17.95 4.03 4.81
C PRO A 190 17.23 3.38 6.00
N PHE A 191 16.81 2.11 5.89
CA PHE A 191 16.10 1.33 6.89
C PHE A 191 16.82 1.27 8.23
N LYS A 192 18.11 0.91 8.22
CA LYS A 192 18.92 0.84 9.44
C LYS A 192 19.01 2.20 10.13
N THR A 193 19.15 3.28 9.36
CA THR A 193 19.28 4.64 9.91
C THR A 193 17.94 5.21 10.38
N ALA A 194 16.87 5.10 9.59
CA ALA A 194 15.59 5.76 9.85
C ALA A 194 14.67 4.98 10.81
N ILE A 195 14.74 3.65 10.81
CA ILE A 195 13.84 2.80 11.61
C ILE A 195 14.59 2.21 12.81
N ILE A 196 15.66 1.44 12.55
CA ILE A 196 16.36 0.68 13.60
C ILE A 196 17.14 1.63 14.54
N LEU A 197 17.93 2.53 13.96
CA LEU A 197 18.77 3.47 14.72
C LEU A 197 18.08 4.81 14.99
N LYS A 198 16.84 5.03 14.54
CA LYS A 198 16.06 6.25 14.86
C LYS A 198 16.85 7.56 14.66
N PHE A 199 17.62 7.64 13.58
CA PHE A 199 18.53 8.74 13.22
C PHE A 199 19.75 8.95 14.15
N SER A 200 20.04 8.04 15.08
CA SER A 200 21.26 8.05 15.90
C SER A 200 22.43 7.37 15.18
N ARG A 201 22.86 7.90 14.04
CA ARG A 201 24.02 7.39 13.27
C ARG A 201 24.95 8.54 12.86
N SER A 202 26.12 8.21 12.32
CA SER A 202 27.04 9.21 11.75
C SER A 202 26.33 10.07 10.70
N TRP A 203 26.72 11.35 10.69
CA TRP A 203 26.04 12.43 9.98
C TRP A 203 25.78 12.15 8.48
N PRO A 204 26.70 11.53 7.71
CA PRO A 204 26.44 11.24 6.30
C PRO A 204 25.23 10.34 6.05
N PHE A 205 25.02 9.30 6.87
CA PHE A 205 23.88 8.39 6.71
C PHE A 205 22.55 9.04 7.11
N VAL A 206 22.59 9.89 8.14
CA VAL A 206 21.42 10.65 8.59
C VAL A 206 21.03 11.67 7.52
N ALA A 207 22.00 12.42 6.99
CA ALA A 207 21.78 13.37 5.92
C ALA A 207 21.19 12.69 4.67
N TYR A 208 21.71 11.53 4.28
CA TYR A 208 21.16 10.74 3.19
C TYR A 208 19.70 10.31 3.42
N ALA A 209 19.40 9.73 4.59
CA ALA A 209 18.05 9.29 4.93
C ALA A 209 17.06 10.47 4.98
N VAL A 210 17.45 11.59 5.57
CA VAL A 210 16.63 12.81 5.62
C VAL A 210 16.43 13.39 4.22
N ALA A 211 17.46 13.45 3.38
CA ALA A 211 17.34 13.92 2.00
C ALA A 211 16.31 13.09 1.22
N LEU A 212 16.33 11.76 1.35
CA LEU A 212 15.34 10.89 0.72
C LEU A 212 13.92 11.14 1.24
N LEU A 213 13.75 11.36 2.54
CA LEU A 213 12.45 11.68 3.13
C LEU A 213 11.94 13.05 2.66
N VAL A 214 12.82 14.05 2.58
CA VAL A 214 12.50 15.41 2.07
C VAL A 214 12.05 15.34 0.62
N ILE A 215 12.77 14.62 -0.24
CA ILE A 215 12.34 14.37 -1.62
C ILE A 215 10.97 13.65 -1.63
N GLY A 216 10.76 12.71 -0.70
CA GLY A 216 9.50 12.01 -0.48
C GLY A 216 8.31 12.90 -0.11
N LEU A 217 8.54 14.10 0.44
CA LEU A 217 7.48 15.07 0.73
C LEU A 217 6.89 15.68 -0.54
N PHE A 218 7.72 15.84 -1.58
CA PHE A 218 7.31 16.37 -2.89
C PHE A 218 6.86 15.26 -3.84
N ILE A 219 7.58 14.14 -3.86
CA ILE A 219 7.29 12.96 -4.70
C ILE A 219 6.91 11.80 -3.79
N GLU A 220 5.62 11.46 -3.76
CA GLU A 220 5.11 10.42 -2.89
C GLU A 220 5.86 9.08 -3.10
N ARG A 221 6.35 8.51 -2.00
CA ARG A 221 7.07 7.22 -1.95
C ARG A 221 8.29 7.13 -2.89
N PHE A 222 9.04 8.22 -3.07
CA PHE A 222 10.21 8.31 -3.96
C PHE A 222 11.21 7.15 -3.81
N PHE A 223 11.64 6.84 -2.58
CA PHE A 223 12.64 5.78 -2.35
C PHE A 223 12.09 4.40 -2.75
N CYS A 224 10.85 4.09 -2.35
CA CYS A 224 10.21 2.83 -2.68
C CYS A 224 10.02 2.64 -4.19
N ARG A 225 9.90 3.74 -4.94
CA ARG A 225 9.65 3.74 -6.38
C ARG A 225 10.92 3.52 -7.21
N TYR A 226 12.05 4.11 -6.80
CA TYR A 226 13.25 4.17 -7.64
C TYR A 226 14.50 3.52 -7.07
N LEU A 227 14.61 3.40 -5.74
CA LEU A 227 15.86 3.01 -5.09
C LEU A 227 15.77 1.72 -4.28
N CYS A 228 14.58 1.32 -3.83
CA CYS A 228 14.38 0.21 -2.91
C CYS A 228 14.73 -1.18 -3.52
N PRO A 229 15.85 -1.81 -3.14
CA PRO A 229 16.27 -3.09 -3.71
C PRO A 229 15.43 -4.25 -3.17
N LEU A 230 14.97 -4.20 -1.91
CA LEU A 230 14.00 -5.15 -1.38
C LEU A 230 12.69 -5.17 -2.21
N GLY A 231 12.21 -4.00 -2.62
CA GLY A 231 11.02 -3.88 -3.45
C GLY A 231 11.20 -4.52 -4.83
N ALA A 232 12.40 -4.44 -5.39
CA ALA A 232 12.78 -5.12 -6.64
C ALA A 232 12.85 -6.64 -6.45
N ALA A 233 13.46 -7.10 -5.35
CA ALA A 233 13.55 -8.52 -5.01
C ALA A 233 12.17 -9.17 -4.89
N LEU A 234 11.23 -8.51 -4.20
CA LEU A 234 9.85 -9.00 -4.02
C LEU A 234 9.00 -8.89 -5.31
N ALA A 235 9.39 -8.03 -6.25
CA ALA A 235 8.67 -7.87 -7.52
C ALA A 235 8.85 -9.07 -8.47
N ILE A 236 10.00 -9.75 -8.41
CA ILE A 236 10.31 -10.91 -9.28
C ILE A 236 9.30 -12.06 -9.07
N PRO A 237 9.12 -12.62 -7.85
CA PRO A 237 8.15 -13.68 -7.61
C PRO A 237 6.71 -13.15 -7.66
N GLY A 238 6.48 -11.88 -7.35
CA GLY A 238 5.15 -11.26 -7.35
C GLY A 238 4.45 -11.23 -8.72
N ARG A 239 5.17 -11.45 -9.82
CA ARG A 239 4.59 -11.59 -11.16
C ARG A 239 3.73 -12.86 -11.32
N ILE A 240 4.00 -13.91 -10.52
CA ILE A 240 3.35 -15.24 -10.63
C ILE A 240 2.05 -15.29 -9.80
N ARG A 241 1.54 -14.16 -9.31
CA ARG A 241 0.34 -14.13 -8.46
C ARG A 241 -0.86 -14.79 -9.14
N THR A 242 -1.63 -15.56 -8.37
CA THR A 242 -2.73 -16.38 -8.91
C THR A 242 -4.03 -15.60 -9.13
N PHE A 243 -4.26 -14.48 -8.42
CA PHE A 243 -5.58 -13.80 -8.42
C PHE A 243 -5.51 -12.30 -8.70
N GLU A 244 -6.24 -11.83 -9.72
CA GLU A 244 -6.47 -10.42 -10.04
C GLU A 244 -7.69 -9.87 -9.31
N TRP A 245 -7.47 -9.27 -8.14
CA TRP A 245 -8.55 -8.80 -7.26
C TRP A 245 -8.96 -7.33 -7.44
N LEU A 246 -8.30 -6.58 -8.33
CA LEU A 246 -8.63 -5.18 -8.60
C LEU A 246 -9.66 -5.07 -9.73
N ARG A 247 -10.83 -4.52 -9.42
CA ARG A 247 -11.90 -4.29 -10.40
C ARG A 247 -11.64 -3.03 -11.21
N ARG A 248 -11.98 -3.08 -12.50
CA ARG A 248 -11.91 -1.94 -13.42
C ARG A 248 -13.04 -2.02 -14.43
N TRP A 249 -13.44 -0.84 -14.93
CA TRP A 249 -14.29 -0.73 -16.11
C TRP A 249 -13.45 -0.74 -17.38
N GLU A 250 -14.04 -1.15 -18.49
CA GLU A 250 -13.37 -1.19 -19.80
C GLU A 250 -12.90 0.20 -20.26
N GLU A 251 -13.64 1.25 -19.90
CA GLU A 251 -13.34 2.65 -20.21
C GLU A 251 -12.13 3.21 -19.43
N CYS A 252 -11.59 2.46 -18.47
CA CYS A 252 -10.45 2.88 -17.66
C CYS A 252 -9.15 2.70 -18.45
N GLY A 253 -8.52 3.79 -18.86
CA GLY A 253 -7.33 3.81 -19.74
C GLY A 253 -7.62 4.48 -21.08
N SER A 254 -8.86 4.39 -21.57
CA SER A 254 -9.31 5.17 -22.73
C SER A 254 -10.84 5.28 -22.69
N PRO A 255 -11.43 6.48 -22.52
CA PRO A 255 -10.80 7.80 -22.37
C PRO A 255 -10.44 8.19 -20.92
N CYS A 256 -10.80 7.38 -19.91
CA CYS A 256 -10.66 7.79 -18.51
C CYS A 256 -9.24 7.56 -17.97
N GLN A 257 -8.58 8.62 -17.49
CA GLN A 257 -7.21 8.59 -16.94
C GLN A 257 -7.13 8.84 -15.42
N ARG A 258 -8.26 8.90 -14.71
CA ARG A 258 -8.28 9.34 -13.29
C ARG A 258 -7.45 8.42 -12.38
N CYS A 259 -7.67 7.10 -12.46
CA CYS A 259 -6.93 6.14 -11.64
C CYS A 259 -5.40 6.21 -11.88
N ALA A 260 -4.96 6.47 -13.11
CA ALA A 260 -3.54 6.58 -13.45
C ALA A 260 -2.92 7.85 -12.86
N LYS A 261 -3.61 9.00 -12.94
CA LYS A 261 -3.14 10.27 -12.40
C LYS A 261 -3.09 10.30 -10.87
N GLU A 262 -4.03 9.64 -10.20
CA GLU A 262 -4.11 9.60 -8.74
C GLU A 262 -3.33 8.43 -8.11
N CYS A 263 -2.73 7.55 -8.92
CA CYS A 263 -1.95 6.44 -8.38
C CYS A 263 -0.66 6.98 -7.72
N PRO A 264 -0.45 6.76 -6.40
CA PRO A 264 0.66 7.37 -5.67
C PRO A 264 2.04 6.88 -6.15
N VAL A 265 2.10 5.66 -6.70
CA VAL A 265 3.32 5.06 -7.25
C VAL A 265 3.36 5.07 -8.78
N GLN A 266 2.33 5.63 -9.43
CA GLN A 266 2.14 5.63 -10.89
C GLN A 266 2.30 4.23 -11.53
N SER A 267 1.76 3.19 -10.88
CA SER A 267 1.84 1.82 -11.41
C SER A 267 0.86 1.51 -12.54
N ILE A 268 0.04 2.47 -12.96
CA ILE A 268 -0.97 2.29 -14.01
C ILE A 268 -0.48 3.01 -15.26
N HIS A 269 -0.28 2.26 -16.33
CA HIS A 269 0.09 2.82 -17.64
C HIS A 269 -1.02 3.74 -18.17
N PRO A 270 -0.67 4.74 -19.00
CA PRO A 270 -1.65 5.57 -19.70
C PRO A 270 -2.66 4.76 -20.51
N GLU A 271 -2.27 3.62 -21.07
CA GLU A 271 -3.17 2.70 -21.80
C GLU A 271 -4.20 2.01 -20.89
N GLY A 272 -4.01 2.08 -19.57
CA GLY A 272 -4.87 1.46 -18.58
C GLY A 272 -4.34 0.16 -18.00
N HIS A 273 -3.24 -0.42 -18.47
CA HIS A 273 -2.72 -1.63 -17.84
C HIS A 273 -2.08 -1.34 -16.46
N ILE A 274 -2.35 -2.18 -15.46
CA ILE A 274 -1.70 -2.07 -14.14
C ILE A 274 -0.42 -2.91 -14.15
N ASN A 275 0.72 -2.26 -13.95
CA ASN A 275 1.97 -2.96 -13.72
C ASN A 275 2.00 -3.52 -12.29
N VAL A 276 1.80 -4.84 -12.18
CA VAL A 276 1.76 -5.58 -10.92
C VAL A 276 3.11 -5.57 -10.18
N ASN A 277 4.21 -5.44 -10.92
CA ASN A 277 5.55 -5.35 -10.35
C ASN A 277 5.78 -3.99 -9.67
N GLU A 278 4.96 -2.98 -9.99
CA GLU A 278 5.02 -1.65 -9.39
C GLU A 278 3.92 -1.39 -8.36
N CYS A 279 2.78 -2.05 -8.51
CA CYS A 279 1.62 -1.88 -7.64
C CYS A 279 1.92 -2.25 -6.18
N ILE A 280 1.57 -1.34 -5.26
CA ILE A 280 1.68 -1.56 -3.80
C ILE A 280 0.38 -2.04 -3.15
N TYR A 281 -0.65 -2.39 -3.94
CA TYR A 281 -1.99 -2.75 -3.44
C TYR A 281 -2.52 -1.79 -2.37
N CYS A 282 -2.36 -0.49 -2.63
CA CYS A 282 -2.88 0.53 -1.74
C CYS A 282 -4.40 0.52 -1.68
N MET A 283 -5.09 0.11 -2.76
CA MET A 283 -6.55 0.14 -2.96
C MET A 283 -7.16 1.53 -3.23
N HIS A 284 -6.36 2.58 -3.45
CA HIS A 284 -6.86 3.92 -3.82
C HIS A 284 -7.69 3.90 -5.11
N CYS A 285 -7.27 3.11 -6.10
CA CYS A 285 -8.03 2.95 -7.35
C CYS A 285 -9.34 2.18 -7.18
N GLN A 286 -9.44 1.30 -6.17
CA GLN A 286 -10.69 0.60 -5.85
C GLN A 286 -11.66 1.51 -5.09
N GLU A 287 -11.15 2.38 -4.21
CA GLU A 287 -11.95 3.46 -3.62
C GLU A 287 -12.55 4.35 -4.71
N LEU A 288 -11.73 4.80 -5.65
CA LEU A 288 -12.17 5.63 -6.77
C LEU A 288 -13.18 4.88 -7.68
N TYR A 289 -13.03 3.56 -7.85
CA TYR A 289 -13.94 2.75 -8.67
C TYR A 289 -15.39 2.76 -8.16
N TYR A 290 -15.60 2.75 -6.83
CA TYR A 290 -16.93 2.76 -6.22
C TYR A 290 -17.49 4.16 -5.95
N ASP A 291 -16.70 5.21 -6.14
CA ASP A 291 -17.09 6.59 -5.86
C ASP A 291 -18.01 7.17 -6.95
N ASP A 292 -19.22 7.55 -6.55
CA ASP A 292 -20.27 8.07 -7.43
C ASP A 292 -20.14 9.56 -7.79
N HIS A 293 -19.23 10.29 -7.15
CA HIS A 293 -18.91 11.69 -7.45
C HIS A 293 -17.59 11.85 -8.21
N ARG A 294 -16.67 10.88 -8.12
CA ARG A 294 -15.33 10.94 -8.73
C ARG A 294 -15.12 9.96 -9.88
N CYS A 295 -15.86 8.85 -10.00
CA CYS A 295 -15.73 7.99 -11.17
C CYS A 295 -16.68 8.43 -12.29
N PRO A 296 -16.20 8.80 -13.51
CA PRO A 296 -17.07 9.20 -14.61
C PRO A 296 -18.19 8.20 -14.93
N HIS A 297 -17.88 6.90 -14.92
CA HIS A 297 -18.86 5.84 -15.13
C HIS A 297 -19.92 5.81 -14.02
N MET A 298 -19.52 5.88 -12.74
CA MET A 298 -20.48 5.88 -11.63
C MET A 298 -21.31 7.16 -11.56
N ILE A 299 -20.74 8.31 -11.97
CA ILE A 299 -21.48 9.56 -12.10
C ILE A 299 -22.61 9.39 -13.12
N GLN A 300 -22.33 8.78 -14.28
CA GLN A 300 -23.36 8.51 -15.30
C GLN A 300 -24.44 7.55 -14.76
N VAL A 301 -24.03 6.48 -14.05
CA VAL A 301 -24.97 5.55 -13.42
C VAL A 301 -25.85 6.26 -12.39
N ARG A 302 -25.29 7.14 -11.56
CA ARG A 302 -26.04 7.93 -10.58
C ARG A 302 -27.02 8.88 -11.27
N LEU A 303 -26.56 9.68 -12.24
CA LEU A 303 -27.40 10.61 -12.98
C LEU A 303 -28.57 9.90 -13.67
N LYS A 304 -28.34 8.69 -14.22
CA LYS A 304 -29.40 7.87 -14.82
C LYS A 304 -30.43 7.41 -13.77
N ARG A 305 -29.98 7.02 -12.58
CA ARG A 305 -30.87 6.65 -11.46
C ARG A 305 -31.67 7.84 -10.95
N GLU A 306 -31.05 8.99 -10.78
CA GLU A 306 -31.70 10.24 -10.37
C GLU A 306 -32.74 10.69 -11.40
N LYS A 307 -32.41 10.65 -12.70
CA LYS A 307 -33.35 10.94 -13.78
C LYS A 307 -34.54 9.98 -13.76
N PHE A 308 -34.31 8.68 -13.57
CA PHE A 308 -35.38 7.69 -13.47
C PHE A 308 -36.26 7.92 -12.24
N ALA A 309 -35.68 8.22 -11.09
CA ALA A 309 -36.41 8.54 -9.85
C ALA A 309 -37.23 9.83 -9.97
N ALA A 310 -36.72 10.85 -10.69
CA ALA A 310 -37.46 12.07 -10.98
C ALA A 310 -38.68 11.79 -11.87
N MET A 311 -38.52 10.98 -12.92
CA MET A 311 -39.61 10.59 -13.83
C MET A 311 -40.66 9.70 -13.16
N SER A 312 -40.28 8.85 -12.20
CA SER A 312 -41.21 7.99 -11.46
C SER A 312 -41.89 8.67 -10.27
N SER A 313 -41.55 9.93 -9.98
CA SER A 313 -42.14 10.68 -8.88
C SER A 313 -43.63 10.98 -9.12
N PRO A 314 -44.51 10.89 -8.11
CA PRO A 314 -45.96 11.09 -8.25
C PRO A 314 -46.38 12.43 -8.88
N ALA A 315 -45.54 13.45 -8.79
CA ALA A 315 -45.76 14.77 -9.41
C ALA A 315 -45.72 14.75 -10.96
N MET A 316 -45.19 13.69 -11.59
CA MET A 316 -45.19 13.50 -13.04
C MET A 316 -46.31 12.56 -13.54
N ARG A 317 -47.15 12.00 -12.67
CA ARG A 317 -48.30 11.17 -13.09
C ARG A 317 -49.38 12.06 -13.74
N PRO A 318 -50.07 11.59 -14.81
CA PRO A 318 -51.20 12.32 -15.38
C PRO A 318 -52.27 12.51 -14.28
N GLY A 319 -52.48 13.76 -13.85
CA GLY A 319 -53.36 14.13 -12.73
C GLY A 319 -52.65 14.64 -11.46
N GLY A 320 -51.32 14.56 -11.37
CA GLY A 320 -50.53 15.23 -10.34
C GLY A 320 -50.36 16.72 -10.65
N LYS A 321 -50.33 17.59 -9.62
CA LYS A 321 -49.85 18.97 -9.81
C LYS A 321 -48.42 18.85 -10.34
N GLY A 322 -48.22 19.16 -11.63
CA GLY A 322 -46.93 19.06 -12.31
C GLY A 322 -45.83 19.79 -11.53
N PRO A 323 -44.56 19.49 -11.81
CA PRO A 323 -43.47 20.15 -11.12
C PRO A 323 -43.65 21.67 -11.24
N ALA A 324 -43.55 22.39 -10.12
CA ALA A 324 -43.49 23.85 -10.10
C ALA A 324 -42.11 24.30 -10.64
N THR A 325 -41.78 23.90 -11.87
CA THR A 325 -40.60 24.36 -12.58
C THR A 325 -40.84 25.81 -12.98
N VAL A 326 -40.36 26.72 -12.14
CA VAL A 326 -40.23 28.12 -12.51
C VAL A 326 -39.12 28.20 -13.56
N ILE A 327 -39.50 28.32 -14.83
CA ILE A 327 -38.54 28.56 -15.92
C ILE A 327 -38.09 30.01 -15.77
N THR A 328 -36.85 30.23 -15.32
CA THR A 328 -36.27 31.58 -15.25
C THR A 328 -35.41 31.85 -16.48
N ALA A 329 -35.70 32.94 -17.20
CA ALA A 329 -34.82 33.50 -18.22
C ALA A 329 -34.22 34.81 -17.67
N GLY A 330 -32.89 34.89 -17.55
CA GLY A 330 -32.22 36.08 -17.03
C GLY A 330 -32.58 36.45 -15.58
N GLY A 331 -32.90 35.46 -14.73
CA GLY A 331 -33.25 35.68 -13.33
C GLY A 331 -34.69 36.13 -13.06
N LYS A 332 -35.54 36.22 -14.09
CA LYS A 332 -36.98 36.51 -13.93
C LYS A 332 -37.83 35.27 -14.22
N PRO A 333 -38.83 34.93 -13.37
CA PRO A 333 -39.80 33.87 -13.65
C PRO A 333 -40.57 34.17 -14.94
N VAL A 334 -40.53 33.25 -15.91
CA VAL A 334 -41.40 33.30 -17.08
C VAL A 334 -42.68 32.55 -16.72
N GLY A 335 -43.79 33.29 -16.61
CA GLY A 335 -45.10 32.70 -16.37
C GLY A 335 -45.49 31.75 -17.51
N VAL A 336 -45.82 30.52 -17.19
CA VAL A 336 -46.36 29.55 -18.16
C VAL A 336 -47.76 30.03 -18.54
N SER A 337 -47.95 30.50 -19.78
CA SER A 337 -49.28 30.85 -20.31
C SER A 337 -50.22 29.65 -20.21
N PRO A 338 -51.49 29.84 -19.79
CA PRO A 338 -52.45 28.75 -19.75
C PRO A 338 -52.72 28.23 -21.16
N VAL A 339 -52.68 26.91 -21.26
CA VAL A 339 -53.03 26.09 -22.43
C VAL A 339 -54.36 26.58 -23.02
N ALA A 340 -54.34 26.98 -24.29
CA ALA A 340 -55.54 27.28 -25.05
C ALA A 340 -56.35 25.97 -25.24
N THR A 341 -57.60 25.98 -24.79
CA THR A 341 -58.59 24.93 -25.08
C THR A 341 -58.89 24.87 -26.59
N PRO A 342 -59.03 23.67 -27.18
CA PRO A 342 -59.41 23.55 -28.59
C PRO A 342 -60.87 23.97 -28.79
N PRO A 343 -61.25 24.47 -29.99
CA PRO A 343 -62.61 24.90 -30.26
C PRO A 343 -63.56 23.69 -30.35
N PRO A 344 -64.85 23.84 -29.97
CA PRO A 344 -65.85 22.82 -30.21
C PRO A 344 -66.20 22.72 -31.71
N ASN A 345 -66.57 21.49 -32.12
CA ASN A 345 -66.88 21.06 -33.49
C ASN A 345 -67.81 21.97 -34.29
#